data_AF-A0A7X3ZUQ9-F1
#
_entry.id   AF-A0A7X3ZUQ9-F1
#
_cell.length_a   1.000
_cell.length_b   1.000
_cell.length_c   1.000
_cell.angle_alpha   90.00
_cell.angle_beta   90.00
_cell.angle_gamma   90.00
#
_symmetry.space_group_name_H-M   'P 1'
#
loop_
_entity.id
_entity.type
_entity.pdbx_description
1 polymer ?
#
loop_
_entity_poly.entity_id
_entity_poly.type
_entity_poly.pdbx_seq_one_letter_code
_entity_poly.pdbx_strand_id
1 'polypeptide(L)'
;MGHSRVHLWFIGPAVILMAGLLIFPVFVAAALSFTDYNLGNPSFNWIGVENYDRLVTRSTYKKMFTASLTYVLLVVPISVALGLGAALLISSLRIGGELYKAVFFLPVMATLLAMAIVWEFALHPIVGVVNDILRTGCDVGWLHALLSGSWLGGDPLQSWYGHACAEDFPLWLGDKDYALGTIAF
;
A
#
# COMPACT_ATOMS: atom_id res chain seq x y z
N MET A 1 -26.79 -45.85 9.45
CA MET A 1 -25.74 -44.90 9.01
C MET A 1 -25.56 -43.88 10.14
N GLY A 2 -24.70 -44.18 11.12
CA GLY A 2 -24.44 -43.27 12.23
C GLY A 2 -23.46 -42.20 11.78
N HIS A 3 -23.89 -40.94 11.72
CA HIS A 3 -23.00 -39.82 11.43
C HIS A 3 -21.97 -39.70 12.56
N SER A 4 -20.75 -40.21 12.33
CA SER A 4 -19.66 -40.11 13.27
C SER A 4 -19.24 -38.64 13.43
N ARG A 5 -19.52 -38.05 14.59
CA ARG A 5 -19.18 -36.66 14.97
C ARG A 5 -17.67 -36.43 15.17
N VAL A 6 -16.82 -37.38 14.80
CA VAL A 6 -15.36 -37.30 14.96
C VAL A 6 -14.75 -36.09 14.24
N HIS A 7 -15.36 -35.66 13.14
CA HIS A 7 -14.97 -34.43 12.43
C HIS A 7 -15.11 -33.16 13.31
N LEU A 8 -16.12 -33.09 14.19
CA LEU A 8 -16.28 -31.97 15.12
C LEU A 8 -15.20 -31.95 16.20
N TRP A 9 -14.73 -33.11 16.64
CA TRP A 9 -13.66 -33.19 17.63
C TRP A 9 -12.29 -32.82 17.04
N PHE A 10 -12.07 -33.13 15.76
CA PHE A 10 -10.86 -32.71 15.03
C PHE A 10 -10.83 -31.21 14.74
N ILE A 11 -11.97 -30.63 14.36
CA ILE A 11 -12.06 -29.19 13.98
C ILE A 11 -12.31 -28.30 15.22
N GLY A 12 -12.88 -28.86 16.29
CA GLY A 12 -13.29 -28.15 17.50
C GLY A 12 -12.21 -27.27 18.13
N PRO A 13 -10.99 -27.78 18.42
CA PRO A 13 -9.93 -26.96 19.02
C PRO A 13 -9.52 -25.78 18.14
N ALA A 14 -9.41 -25.99 16.82
CA ALA A 14 -9.05 -24.93 15.88
C ALA A 14 -10.14 -23.84 15.82
N VAL A 15 -11.41 -24.23 15.78
CA VAL A 15 -12.55 -23.30 15.77
C VAL A 15 -12.67 -22.54 17.09
N ILE A 16 -12.47 -23.21 18.23
CA ILE A 16 -12.50 -22.56 19.54
C ILE A 16 -11.39 -21.51 19.65
N LEU A 17 -10.17 -21.84 19.23
CA LEU A 17 -9.06 -20.90 19.23
C LEU A 17 -9.32 -19.73 18.27
N MET A 18 -9.80 -20.01 17.05
CA MET A 18 -10.16 -18.97 16.07
C MET A 18 -11.25 -18.03 16.61
N ALA A 19 -12.29 -18.59 17.25
CA ALA A 19 -13.35 -17.82 17.85
C ALA A 19 -12.86 -16.97 19.03
N GLY A 20 -12.04 -17.55 19.92
CA GLY A 20 -11.54 -16.85 21.11
C GLY A 20 -10.46 -15.80 20.83
N LEU A 21 -9.60 -16.04 19.84
CA LEU A 21 -8.44 -15.16 19.56
C LEU A 21 -8.70 -14.16 18.44
N LEU A 22 -9.51 -14.49 17.42
CA LEU A 22 -9.76 -13.61 16.29
C LEU A 22 -11.14 -12.96 16.36
N ILE A 23 -12.18 -13.75 16.59
CA ILE A 23 -13.57 -13.26 16.51
C ILE A 23 -13.96 -12.49 17.77
N PHE A 24 -13.61 -13.01 18.95
CA PHE A 24 -13.99 -12.40 20.23
C PHE A 24 -13.44 -10.97 20.39
N PRO A 25 -12.16 -10.64 20.11
CA PRO A 25 -11.67 -9.27 20.19
C PRO A 25 -12.38 -8.29 19.24
N VAL A 26 -12.86 -8.77 18.08
CA VAL A 26 -13.65 -7.93 17.15
C VAL A 26 -14.96 -7.49 17.80
N PHE A 27 -15.65 -8.40 18.50
CA PHE A 27 -16.87 -8.05 19.22
C PHE A 27 -16.61 -7.11 20.40
N VAL A 28 -15.51 -7.32 21.13
CA VAL A 28 -15.11 -6.41 22.21
C VAL A 28 -14.81 -5.01 21.66
N ALA A 29 -14.02 -4.91 20.58
CA ALA A 29 -13.72 -3.65 19.93
C ALA A 29 -14.98 -2.97 19.37
N ALA A 30 -15.91 -3.74 18.79
CA ALA A 30 -17.20 -3.24 18.34
C ALA A 30 -18.03 -2.67 19.50
N ALA A 31 -18.11 -3.37 20.64
CA ALA A 31 -18.80 -2.87 21.82
C ALA A 31 -18.15 -1.58 22.37
N LEU A 32 -16.82 -1.54 22.43
CA LEU A 32 -16.06 -0.35 22.84
C LEU A 32 -16.19 0.81 21.86
N SER A 33 -16.48 0.57 20.58
CA SER A 33 -16.67 1.65 19.60
C SER A 33 -17.93 2.49 19.87
N PHE A 34 -18.88 1.97 20.67
CA PHE A 34 -20.06 2.71 21.14
C PHE A 34 -19.82 3.43 22.49
N THR A 35 -18.60 3.35 23.03
CA THR A 35 -18.21 4.00 24.29
C THR A 35 -17.17 5.10 24.06
N ASP A 36 -16.98 5.97 25.04
CA ASP A 36 -15.94 7.02 25.05
C ASP A 36 -14.57 6.49 25.55
N TYR A 37 -14.31 5.19 25.34
CA TYR A 37 -13.13 4.51 25.86
C TYR A 37 -11.83 5.15 25.36
N ASN A 38 -10.98 5.56 26.30
CA ASN A 38 -9.63 6.06 26.02
C ASN A 38 -8.61 5.33 26.90
N LEU A 39 -7.46 4.98 26.33
CA LEU A 39 -6.38 4.28 27.02
C LEU A 39 -5.87 5.16 28.17
N GLY A 40 -6.10 4.71 29.42
CA GLY A 40 -5.69 5.41 30.64
C GLY A 40 -6.82 6.13 31.39
N ASN A 41 -8.05 6.14 30.88
CA ASN A 41 -9.21 6.65 31.62
C ASN A 41 -9.79 5.55 32.53
N PRO A 42 -10.00 5.79 33.85
CA PRO A 42 -10.56 4.80 34.77
C PRO A 42 -12.04 4.45 34.52
N SER A 43 -12.78 5.27 33.77
CA SER A 43 -14.18 4.99 33.42
C SER A 43 -14.43 5.14 31.91
N PHE A 44 -15.43 4.41 31.43
CA PHE A 44 -15.99 4.58 30.09
C PHE A 44 -17.51 4.65 30.20
N ASN A 45 -18.11 5.56 29.44
CA ASN A 45 -19.53 5.79 29.31
C ASN A 45 -20.02 5.28 27.96
N TRP A 46 -21.26 4.80 27.93
CA TRP A 46 -21.92 4.44 26.69
C TRP A 46 -22.43 5.70 25.99
N ILE A 47 -21.81 6.06 24.87
CA ILE A 47 -22.15 7.26 24.08
C ILE A 47 -22.93 6.93 22.80
N GLY A 48 -23.26 5.64 22.59
CA GLY A 48 -24.03 5.19 21.44
C GLY A 48 -23.28 5.46 20.12
N VAL A 49 -23.92 6.17 19.19
CA VAL A 49 -23.41 6.36 17.82
C VAL A 49 -22.60 7.64 17.61
N GLU A 50 -22.32 8.40 18.68
CA GLU A 50 -21.65 9.70 18.57
C GLU A 50 -20.26 9.59 17.92
N ASN A 51 -19.52 8.51 18.17
CA ASN A 51 -18.24 8.25 17.50
C ASN A 51 -18.39 8.17 15.98
N TYR A 52 -19.47 7.57 15.48
CA TYR A 52 -19.71 7.45 14.04
C TYR A 52 -20.15 8.77 13.40
N ASP A 53 -20.93 9.60 14.09
CA ASP A 53 -21.28 10.94 13.60
C ASP A 53 -20.02 11.83 13.47
N ARG A 54 -19.12 11.77 14.46
CA ARG A 54 -17.82 12.47 14.41
C ARG A 54 -16.93 11.97 13.26
N LEU A 55 -17.00 10.69 12.90
CA LEU A 55 -16.27 10.12 11.76
C LEU A 55 -16.76 10.69 10.42
N VAL A 56 -18.07 10.88 10.25
CA VAL A 56 -18.66 11.37 8.99
C VAL A 56 -18.52 12.89 8.85
N THR A 57 -18.65 13.63 9.95
CA THR A 57 -18.67 15.10 9.95
C THR A 57 -17.29 15.74 9.80
N ARG A 58 -16.21 15.10 10.27
CA ARG A 58 -14.86 15.69 10.21
C ARG A 58 -14.19 15.48 8.85
N SER A 59 -13.74 16.57 8.25
CA SER A 59 -13.05 16.59 6.95
C SER A 59 -11.77 15.75 6.89
N THR A 60 -11.08 15.58 8.02
CA THR A 60 -9.87 14.74 8.11
C THR A 60 -10.14 13.27 7.82
N TYR A 61 -11.24 12.71 8.36
CA TYR A 61 -11.57 11.31 8.12
C TYR A 61 -12.03 11.06 6.69
N LYS A 62 -12.73 12.03 6.08
CA LYS A 62 -13.06 11.98 4.65
C LYS A 62 -11.81 11.86 3.78
N LYS A 63 -10.77 12.66 4.07
CA LYS A 63 -9.48 12.58 3.37
C LYS A 63 -8.80 11.23 3.53
N MET A 64 -8.76 10.69 4.75
CA MET A 64 -8.18 9.36 5.03
C MET A 64 -8.93 8.25 4.27
N PHE A 65 -10.26 8.29 4.28
CA PHE A 65 -11.07 7.30 3.57
C PHE A 65 -10.86 7.37 2.06
N THR A 66 -10.85 8.58 1.48
CA THR A 66 -10.58 8.75 0.05
C THR A 66 -9.16 8.31 -0.32
N ALA A 67 -8.18 8.56 0.54
CA ALA A 67 -6.80 8.13 0.33
C ALA A 67 -6.69 6.60 0.29
N SER A 68 -7.25 5.91 1.29
CA SER A 68 -7.26 4.43 1.33
C SER A 68 -8.04 3.83 0.17
N LEU A 69 -9.19 4.42 -0.19
CA LEU A 69 -10.00 3.92 -1.30
C LEU A 69 -9.27 4.09 -2.64
N THR A 70 -8.68 5.26 -2.90
CA THR A 70 -7.88 5.52 -4.10
C THR A 70 -6.68 4.58 -4.18
N TYR A 71 -6.00 4.33 -3.05
CA TYR A 71 -4.93 3.34 -2.96
C TYR A 71 -5.42 1.95 -3.38
N VAL A 72 -6.48 1.43 -2.77
CA VAL A 72 -6.99 0.09 -3.10
C VAL A 72 -7.43 0.00 -4.57
N LEU A 73 -8.16 1.01 -5.05
CA LEU A 73 -8.71 1.01 -6.41
C LEU A 73 -7.66 1.14 -7.50
N LEU A 74 -6.48 1.70 -7.22
CA LEU A 74 -5.39 1.79 -8.19
C LEU A 74 -4.42 0.61 -8.04
N VAL A 75 -3.95 0.36 -6.82
CA VAL A 75 -2.88 -0.61 -6.56
C VAL A 75 -3.32 -2.04 -6.81
N VAL A 76 -4.52 -2.43 -6.37
CA VAL A 76 -5.00 -3.81 -6.53
C VAL A 76 -5.13 -4.22 -8.00
N PRO A 77 -5.86 -3.48 -8.88
CA PRO A 77 -5.97 -3.90 -10.26
C PRO A 77 -4.64 -3.83 -11.01
N ILE A 78 -3.80 -2.83 -10.75
CA ILE A 78 -2.48 -2.72 -11.38
C ILE A 78 -1.58 -3.88 -10.96
N SER A 79 -1.48 -4.19 -9.66
CA SER A 79 -0.65 -5.29 -9.17
C SER A 79 -1.14 -6.65 -9.68
N VAL A 80 -2.45 -6.88 -9.75
CA VAL A 80 -3.02 -8.11 -10.33
C VAL A 80 -2.73 -8.20 -11.83
N ALA A 81 -2.91 -7.11 -12.57
CA ALA A 81 -2.64 -7.08 -14.01
C ALA A 81 -1.15 -7.32 -14.32
N LEU A 82 -0.25 -6.66 -13.58
CA LEU A 82 1.19 -6.84 -13.72
C LEU A 82 1.62 -8.25 -13.31
N GLY A 83 1.09 -8.78 -12.20
CA GLY A 83 1.38 -10.14 -11.73
C GLY A 83 0.91 -11.20 -12.72
N LEU A 84 -0.30 -11.04 -13.26
CA LEU A 84 -0.83 -11.92 -14.31
C LEU A 84 -0.01 -11.81 -15.59
N GLY A 85 0.33 -10.59 -16.01
CA GLY A 85 1.16 -10.32 -17.19
C GLY A 85 2.53 -10.99 -17.08
N ALA A 86 3.20 -10.82 -15.93
CA ALA A 86 4.48 -11.48 -15.63
C ALA A 86 4.33 -13.02 -15.63
N ALA A 87 3.27 -13.55 -15.03
CA ALA A 87 3.01 -14.99 -14.99
C ALA A 87 2.82 -15.59 -16.39
N LEU A 88 2.07 -14.92 -17.28
CA LEU A 88 1.89 -15.34 -18.67
C LEU A 88 3.21 -15.28 -19.46
N LEU A 89 4.00 -14.22 -19.27
CA LEU A 89 5.32 -14.08 -19.90
C LEU A 89 6.23 -15.22 -19.48
N ILE A 90 6.38 -15.46 -18.18
CA ILE A 90 7.23 -16.52 -17.63
C ILE A 90 6.73 -17.91 -18.04
N SER A 91 5.41 -18.11 -18.09
CA SER A 91 4.83 -19.38 -18.54
C SER A 91 5.10 -19.67 -20.03
N SER A 92 5.35 -18.64 -20.84
CA SER A 92 5.65 -18.81 -22.26
C SER A 92 7.12 -19.17 -22.53
N LEU A 93 8.02 -19.02 -21.54
CA LEU A 93 9.45 -19.29 -21.70
C LEU A 93 9.73 -20.79 -21.79
N ARG A 94 10.35 -21.21 -22.90
CA ARG A 94 10.77 -22.60 -23.13
C ARG A 94 12.03 -23.00 -22.37
N ILE A 95 12.90 -22.05 -22.03
CA ILE A 95 14.16 -22.27 -21.33
C ILE A 95 14.33 -21.18 -20.25
N GLY A 96 14.73 -21.56 -19.04
CA GLY A 96 15.01 -20.62 -17.94
C GLY A 96 13.81 -20.17 -17.10
N GLY A 97 12.60 -20.66 -17.36
CA GLY A 97 11.38 -20.25 -16.64
C GLY A 97 11.47 -20.40 -15.12
N GLU A 98 12.08 -21.48 -14.63
CA GLU A 98 12.27 -21.71 -13.18
C GLU A 98 13.19 -20.68 -12.52
N LEU A 99 14.24 -20.22 -13.22
CA LEU A 99 15.12 -19.18 -12.71
C LEU A 99 14.38 -17.84 -12.61
N TYR A 100 13.61 -17.48 -13.64
CA TYR A 100 12.81 -16.25 -13.63
C TYR A 100 11.74 -16.26 -12.54
N LYS A 101 11.08 -17.40 -12.28
CA LYS A 101 10.18 -17.56 -11.14
C LYS A 101 10.91 -17.30 -9.82
N ALA A 102 12.07 -17.93 -9.62
CA ALA A 102 12.84 -17.78 -8.39
C ALA A 102 13.24 -16.32 -8.13
N VAL A 103 13.73 -15.60 -9.15
CA VAL A 103 14.09 -14.19 -9.04
C VAL A 103 12.87 -13.32 -8.75
N PHE A 104 11.73 -13.57 -9.39
CA PHE A 104 10.50 -12.82 -9.18
C PHE A 104 9.90 -13.02 -7.79
N PHE A 105 10.02 -14.23 -7.22
CA PHE A 105 9.54 -14.54 -5.87
C PHE A 105 10.52 -14.16 -4.76
N LEU A 106 11.78 -13.86 -5.08
CA LEU A 106 12.82 -13.53 -4.11
C LEU A 106 12.45 -12.34 -3.20
N PRO A 107 11.93 -11.21 -3.70
CA PRO A 107 11.58 -10.06 -2.86
C PRO A 107 10.44 -10.36 -1.88
N VAL A 108 9.49 -11.21 -2.25
CA VAL A 108 8.33 -11.56 -1.41
C VAL A 108 8.73 -12.35 -0.17
N MET A 109 9.89 -13.02 -0.21
CA MET A 109 10.43 -13.72 0.94
C MET A 109 11.12 -12.78 1.96
N ALA A 110 11.43 -11.54 1.57
CA ALA A 110 12.00 -10.56 2.48
C ALA A 110 10.94 -10.06 3.48
N THR A 111 11.38 -9.65 4.68
CA THR A 111 10.48 -9.09 5.67
C THR A 111 9.97 -7.72 5.21
N LEU A 112 8.70 -7.41 5.52
CA LEU A 112 8.09 -6.12 5.17
C LEU A 112 8.93 -4.93 5.67
N LEU A 113 9.50 -5.05 6.87
CA LEU A 113 10.36 -4.02 7.45
C LEU A 113 11.63 -3.81 6.63
N ALA A 114 12.30 -4.87 6.19
CA ALA A 114 13.51 -4.76 5.38
C ALA A 114 13.20 -4.10 4.03
N MET A 115 12.10 -4.48 3.38
CA MET A 115 11.66 -3.86 2.13
C MET A 115 11.35 -2.37 2.30
N ALA A 116 10.69 -2.00 3.40
CA ALA A 116 10.42 -0.59 3.71
C ALA A 116 11.72 0.23 3.84
N ILE A 117 12.71 -0.29 4.55
CA ILE A 117 14.02 0.38 4.72
C ILE A 117 14.74 0.52 3.37
N VAL A 118 14.74 -0.53 2.53
CA VAL A 118 15.37 -0.48 1.21
C VAL A 118 14.72 0.61 0.34
N TRP A 119 13.40 0.70 0.33
CA TRP A 119 12.68 1.74 -0.41
C TRP A 119 12.88 3.14 0.17
N GLU A 120 12.92 3.28 1.50
CA GLU A 120 13.23 4.55 2.16
C GLU A 120 14.62 5.07 1.78
N PHE A 121 15.64 4.21 1.76
CA PHE A 121 16.98 4.57 1.29
C PHE A 121 17.00 4.86 -0.21
N ALA A 122 16.30 4.05 -1.03
CA ALA A 122 16.26 4.24 -2.48
C ALA A 122 15.61 5.57 -2.88
N LEU A 123 14.57 5.98 -2.15
CA LEU A 123 13.81 7.23 -2.35
C LEU A 123 14.37 8.40 -1.53
N HIS A 124 15.52 8.23 -0.87
CA HIS A 124 16.09 9.28 -0.04
C HIS A 124 16.43 10.53 -0.88
N PRO A 125 16.07 11.74 -0.43
CA PRO A 125 16.21 12.97 -1.22
C PRO A 125 17.63 13.24 -1.72
N ILE A 126 18.64 12.97 -0.87
CA ILE A 126 20.04 13.38 -1.10
C ILE A 126 20.91 12.27 -1.70
N VAL A 127 20.70 11.02 -1.31
CA VAL A 127 21.57 9.87 -1.67
C VAL A 127 20.79 8.72 -2.30
N GLY A 128 19.51 8.92 -2.57
CA GLY A 128 18.64 7.89 -3.13
C GLY A 128 18.95 7.62 -4.59
N VAL A 129 19.11 6.34 -4.92
CA VAL A 129 19.36 5.88 -6.29
C VAL A 129 18.27 6.33 -7.27
N VAL A 130 17.02 6.45 -6.79
CA VAL A 130 15.89 6.87 -7.63
C VAL A 130 16.06 8.32 -8.09
N ASN A 131 16.41 9.22 -7.17
CA ASN A 131 16.63 10.63 -7.51
C ASN A 131 17.85 10.81 -8.41
N ASP A 132 18.92 10.05 -8.16
CA ASP A 132 20.13 10.13 -8.99
C ASP A 132 19.85 9.69 -10.43
N ILE A 133 19.15 8.56 -10.62
CA ILE A 133 18.73 8.10 -11.94
C ILE A 133 17.81 9.13 -12.61
N LEU A 134 16.82 9.66 -11.90
CA LEU A 134 15.89 10.64 -12.46
C LEU A 134 16.59 11.95 -12.86
N ARG A 135 17.62 12.38 -12.12
CA ARG A 135 18.47 13.54 -12.46
C ARG A 135 19.24 13.32 -13.76
N THR A 136 19.83 12.14 -13.97
CA THR A 136 20.52 11.84 -15.24
C THR A 136 19.58 11.92 -16.44
N GLY A 137 18.29 11.66 -16.22
CA GLY A 137 17.25 11.79 -17.23
C GLY A 137 16.93 13.23 -17.67
N CYS A 138 17.25 14.23 -16.85
CA CYS A 138 17.01 15.63 -17.17
C CYS A 138 17.90 16.14 -18.32
N ASP A 139 19.13 15.61 -18.43
CA ASP A 139 20.07 15.97 -19.49
C ASP A 139 19.76 15.27 -20.82
N VAL A 140 18.98 14.19 -20.77
CA VAL A 140 18.61 13.38 -21.94
C VAL A 140 17.36 13.97 -22.58
N GLY A 141 17.55 14.80 -23.61
CA GLY A 141 16.47 15.59 -24.22
C GLY A 141 15.21 14.80 -24.64
N TRP A 142 15.35 13.58 -25.17
CA TRP A 142 14.18 12.75 -25.52
C TRP A 142 13.44 12.20 -24.30
N LEU A 143 14.18 11.85 -23.24
CA LEU A 143 13.62 11.32 -22.00
C LEU A 143 12.94 12.44 -21.22
N HIS A 144 13.59 13.61 -21.15
CA HIS A 144 13.01 14.81 -20.59
C HIS A 144 11.73 15.21 -21.34
N ALA A 145 11.73 15.17 -22.68
CA ALA A 145 10.53 15.50 -23.45
C ALA A 145 9.38 14.50 -23.26
N LEU A 146 9.71 13.21 -23.07
CA LEU A 146 8.73 12.16 -22.81
C LEU A 146 8.12 12.29 -21.41
N LEU A 147 8.95 12.43 -20.38
CA LEU A 147 8.52 12.48 -18.97
C LEU A 147 7.89 13.83 -18.58
N SER A 148 8.34 14.94 -19.18
CA SER A 148 7.72 16.26 -18.98
C SER A 148 6.45 16.45 -19.80
N GLY A 149 6.14 15.53 -20.72
CA GLY A 149 4.99 15.68 -21.62
C GLY A 149 5.16 16.80 -22.66
N SER A 150 6.35 17.39 -22.81
CA SER A 150 6.59 18.48 -23.76
C SER A 150 6.45 18.04 -25.22
N TRP A 151 6.55 16.74 -25.50
CA TRP A 151 6.23 16.17 -26.81
C TRP A 151 4.76 16.37 -27.24
N LEU A 152 3.85 16.62 -26.28
CA LEU A 152 2.44 16.96 -26.53
C LEU A 152 2.21 18.48 -26.71
N GLY A 153 3.28 19.28 -26.71
CA GLY A 153 3.22 20.74 -26.86
C GLY A 153 2.82 21.50 -25.59
N GLY A 154 2.84 20.85 -24.42
CA GLY A 154 2.62 21.50 -23.12
C GLY A 154 3.91 22.09 -22.53
N ASP A 155 3.77 23.07 -21.63
CA ASP A 155 4.89 23.67 -20.91
C ASP A 155 5.56 22.63 -19.98
N PRO A 156 6.87 22.35 -20.13
CA PRO A 156 7.57 21.35 -19.32
C PRO A 156 7.50 21.64 -17.82
N LEU A 157 7.50 22.92 -17.43
CA LEU A 157 7.51 23.37 -16.04
C LEU A 157 6.20 23.09 -15.28
N GLN A 158 5.10 22.82 -15.98
CA GLN A 158 3.83 22.43 -15.35
C GLN A 158 3.79 20.93 -15.00
N SER A 159 4.70 20.13 -15.57
CA SER A 159 4.83 18.72 -15.23
C SER A 159 5.64 18.53 -13.95
N TRP A 160 5.32 17.47 -13.19
CA TRP A 160 6.08 17.14 -11.98
C TRP A 160 7.58 16.93 -12.28
N TYR A 161 7.90 16.30 -13.42
CA TYR A 161 9.27 15.97 -13.79
C TYR A 161 10.05 17.20 -14.26
N GLY A 162 9.42 18.08 -15.06
CA GLY A 162 10.06 19.32 -15.49
C GLY A 162 10.29 20.30 -14.35
N HIS A 163 9.37 20.38 -13.38
CA HIS A 163 9.59 21.13 -12.14
C HIS A 163 10.73 20.53 -11.31
N ALA A 164 10.77 19.20 -11.17
CA ALA A 164 11.82 18.50 -10.41
C ALA A 164 13.23 18.67 -11.00
N CYS A 165 13.35 18.72 -12.34
CA CYS A 165 14.62 19.01 -13.00
C CYS A 165 15.09 20.47 -12.81
N ALA A 166 14.19 21.41 -12.50
CA ALA A 166 14.50 22.83 -12.36
C ALA A 166 14.82 23.24 -10.91
N GLU A 167 14.06 22.73 -9.93
CA GLU A 167 14.18 23.14 -8.52
C GLU A 167 14.75 22.09 -7.56
N ASP A 168 14.80 20.81 -7.97
CA ASP A 168 15.16 19.58 -7.24
C ASP A 168 14.00 18.57 -7.12
N PHE A 169 14.36 17.29 -6.95
CA PHE A 169 13.39 16.21 -6.80
C PHE A 169 12.69 16.26 -5.43
N PRO A 170 11.38 15.96 -5.39
CA PRO A 170 10.58 16.07 -4.18
C PRO A 170 10.94 15.01 -3.13
N LEU A 171 10.57 15.30 -1.88
CA LEU A 171 10.55 14.32 -0.80
C LEU A 171 9.40 13.35 -1.01
N TRP A 172 9.65 12.25 -1.72
CA TRP A 172 8.62 11.27 -2.10
C TRP A 172 7.70 10.82 -0.95
N LEU A 173 8.27 10.55 0.23
CA LEU A 173 7.52 10.09 1.40
C LEU A 173 7.09 11.22 2.35
N GLY A 174 7.69 12.41 2.23
CA GLY A 174 7.46 13.54 3.12
C GLY A 174 6.45 14.57 2.58
N ASP A 175 6.26 14.60 1.27
CA ASP A 175 5.40 15.56 0.60
C ASP A 175 3.98 14.99 0.38
N LYS A 176 2.96 15.76 0.75
CA LYS A 176 1.55 15.39 0.66
C LYS A 176 1.11 15.07 -0.76
N ASP A 177 1.72 15.71 -1.75
CA ASP A 177 1.27 15.63 -3.15
C ASP A 177 1.83 14.38 -3.84
N TYR A 178 2.96 13.86 -3.35
CA TYR A 178 3.66 12.70 -3.93
C TYR A 178 3.57 11.44 -3.06
N ALA A 179 3.36 11.56 -1.75
CA ALA A 179 3.36 10.44 -0.83
C ALA A 179 2.34 9.36 -1.19
N LEU A 180 1.14 9.75 -1.59
CA LEU A 180 0.10 8.77 -1.91
C LEU A 180 0.39 8.00 -3.20
N GLY A 181 0.94 8.69 -4.21
CA GLY A 181 1.39 8.05 -5.46
C GLY A 181 2.61 7.14 -5.24
N THR A 182 3.54 7.57 -4.38
CA THR A 182 4.75 6.81 -4.05
C THR A 182 4.43 5.55 -3.27
N ILE A 183 3.56 5.63 -2.26
CA ILE A 183 3.17 4.45 -1.44
C ILE A 183 2.33 3.46 -2.26
N ALA A 184 1.61 3.96 -3.28
CA ALA A 184 0.82 3.13 -4.18
C ALA A 184 1.67 2.25 -5.13
N PHE A 185 2.98 2.50 -5.24
CA PHE A 185 3.88 1.78 -6.13
C PHE A 185 4.96 1.04 -5.34
#